data_AF-A0A3P6FIC5-F1
#
_entry.id   AF-A0A3P6FIC5-F1
#
_cell.length_a   1.000
_cell.length_b   1.000
_cell.length_c   1.000
_cell.angle_alpha   90.00
_cell.angle_beta   90.00
_cell.angle_gamma   90.00
#
_symmetry.space_group_name_H-M   'P 1'
#
loop_
_entity.id
_entity.type
_entity.pdbx_description
1 polymer ?
#
loop_
_entity_poly.entity_id
_entity_poly.type
_entity_poly.pdbx_seq_one_letter_code
_entity_poly.pdbx_strand_id
1 'polypeptide(L)'
;MAEDFSVVVLASDLGVDARPFLTRTDEVDEQENWHDCPQYLGDEDFSDLDLLHFFTLQGSDKSGNRIFRVVGKYFPARVVSAERLKKYIFQKISNECPEGPFCLVYMHSTVQKDENSPGITILRWIYEDLPSEIKERLQVVYFIHPGLRSRLVIATLGRLLLTGGLYWKIMYVSRLQYLWEEIKKGEVEVPDFVNNHDNVLEHRPLTDYGIEPDPFHLTEVQSSSFSLNQYENRWVS
;
A
#
# COMPACT_ATOMS: atom_id res chain seq x y z
N MET A 1 9.09 40.96 1.99
CA MET A 1 8.84 40.35 3.32
C MET A 1 8.79 38.86 3.06
N ALA A 2 9.61 38.07 3.76
CA ALA A 2 9.58 36.61 3.63
C ALA A 2 8.28 36.13 4.29
N GLU A 3 7.41 35.49 3.52
CA GLU A 3 6.23 34.82 4.08
C GLU A 3 6.71 33.58 4.82
N ASP A 4 6.41 33.53 6.12
CA ASP A 4 6.83 32.45 7.01
C ASP A 4 5.93 31.24 6.74
N PHE A 5 6.44 30.27 5.97
CA PHE A 5 5.70 29.07 5.62
C PHE A 5 5.68 28.12 6.84
N SER A 6 4.58 28.16 7.60
CA SER A 6 4.38 27.29 8.76
C SER A 6 4.05 25.86 8.31
N VAL A 7 4.95 24.92 8.61
CA VAL A 7 4.74 23.48 8.39
C VAL A 7 4.55 22.82 9.74
N VAL A 8 3.46 22.06 9.90
CA VAL A 8 3.21 21.28 11.11
C VAL A 8 3.56 19.82 10.83
N VAL A 9 4.56 19.31 11.53
CA VAL A 9 4.85 17.87 11.56
C VAL A 9 3.90 17.24 12.58
N LEU A 10 2.77 16.72 12.11
CA LEU A 10 1.89 15.91 12.95
C LEU A 10 2.52 14.53 13.15
N ALA A 11 3.34 14.41 14.20
CA ALA A 11 3.64 13.10 14.77
C ALA A 11 2.33 12.52 15.30
N SER A 12 1.68 11.67 14.50
CA SER A 12 0.47 10.94 14.90
C SER A 12 0.72 9.91 16.02
N ASP A 13 1.93 9.92 16.60
CA ASP A 13 2.49 8.89 17.49
C ASP A 13 3.18 9.45 18.75
N LEU A 14 3.06 10.75 19.07
CA LEU A 14 3.51 11.27 20.39
C LEU A 14 2.44 11.24 21.49
N GLY A 15 1.35 10.49 21.28
CA GLY A 15 0.45 10.06 22.34
C GLY A 15 0.93 8.76 23.01
N VAL A 16 2.20 8.65 23.40
CA VAL A 16 2.63 7.55 24.27
C VAL A 16 2.24 7.90 25.70
N ASP A 17 1.08 7.42 26.14
CA ASP A 17 0.82 7.34 27.57
C ASP A 17 1.85 6.39 28.18
N ALA A 18 2.81 6.92 28.94
CA ALA A 18 3.87 6.15 29.59
C ALA A 18 3.39 5.46 30.88
N ARG A 19 2.12 5.60 31.26
CA ARG A 19 1.53 4.95 32.44
C ARG A 19 1.51 3.40 32.43
N PRO A 20 1.48 2.68 31.30
CA PRO A 20 1.51 1.21 31.33
C PRO A 20 2.88 0.67 31.79
N PHE A 21 3.95 1.46 31.69
CA PHE A 21 5.30 1.03 32.10
C PHE A 21 5.58 1.19 33.59
N LEU A 22 4.65 1.75 34.37
CA LEU A 22 4.82 2.00 35.81
C LEU A 22 4.01 1.06 36.72
N THR A 23 3.18 0.18 36.15
CA THR A 23 2.45 -0.82 36.93
C THR A 23 3.02 -2.22 36.68
N ARG A 24 3.98 -2.58 37.53
CA ARG A 24 4.42 -3.96 37.72
C ARG A 24 3.25 -4.74 38.33
N THR A 25 2.66 -5.67 37.58
CA THR A 25 1.83 -6.75 38.15
C THR A 25 2.00 -7.99 37.29
N ASP A 26 2.81 -8.90 37.83
CA ASP A 26 2.70 -10.35 37.80
C ASP A 26 2.23 -11.06 36.53
N GLU A 27 3.18 -11.85 36.02
CA GLU A 27 3.08 -12.99 35.13
C GLU A 27 1.73 -13.72 35.25
N VAL A 28 0.97 -13.73 34.16
CA VAL A 28 -0.05 -14.76 33.91
C VAL A 28 0.26 -15.35 32.54
N ASP A 29 0.73 -16.60 32.56
CA ASP A 29 0.81 -17.49 31.42
C ASP A 29 -0.56 -17.63 30.77
N GLU A 30 -0.87 -16.79 29.77
CA GLU A 30 -1.90 -17.12 28.78
C GLU A 30 -1.26 -18.04 27.75
N GLN A 31 -1.29 -19.32 28.10
CA GLN A 31 -1.07 -20.42 27.17
C GLN A 31 -2.00 -20.23 25.97
N GLU A 32 -1.44 -19.72 24.86
CA GLU A 32 -2.09 -19.67 23.56
C GLU A 32 -2.44 -21.12 23.16
N ASN A 33 -3.65 -21.52 23.52
CA ASN A 33 -4.25 -22.77 23.09
C ASN A 33 -4.62 -22.61 21.62
N TRP A 34 -3.62 -22.82 20.76
CA TRP A 34 -3.78 -22.91 19.32
C TRP A 34 -4.74 -24.07 19.04
N HIS A 35 -5.99 -23.75 18.71
CA HIS A 35 -6.91 -24.75 18.21
C HIS A 35 -6.38 -25.25 16.86
N ASP A 36 -5.75 -26.42 16.88
CA ASP A 36 -5.41 -27.21 15.70
C ASP A 36 -6.70 -27.43 14.89
N CYS A 37 -6.87 -26.65 13.83
CA CYS A 37 -7.98 -26.85 12.91
C CYS A 37 -7.60 -28.00 11.97
N PRO A 38 -8.43 -29.06 11.86
CA PRO A 38 -8.07 -30.26 11.11
C PRO A 38 -7.83 -29.95 9.63
N GLN A 39 -6.69 -30.43 9.12
CA GLN A 39 -6.32 -30.41 7.71
C GLN A 39 -7.25 -31.32 6.91
N TYR A 40 -8.44 -30.85 6.56
CA TYR A 40 -9.22 -31.48 5.51
C TYR A 40 -8.69 -30.98 4.16
N LEU A 41 -8.05 -31.90 3.43
CA LEU A 41 -7.77 -31.85 2.00
C LEU A 41 -9.08 -31.88 1.20
N GLY A 42 -9.96 -30.90 1.42
CA GLY A 42 -11.02 -30.53 0.50
C GLY A 42 -10.57 -29.34 -0.31
N ASP A 43 -11.04 -29.22 -1.55
CA ASP A 43 -11.03 -27.95 -2.29
C ASP A 43 -11.75 -26.91 -1.42
N GLU A 44 -11.01 -26.15 -0.61
CA GLU A 44 -11.53 -24.94 -0.01
C GLU A 44 -11.87 -23.99 -1.16
N ASP A 45 -13.16 -23.80 -1.41
CA ASP A 45 -13.61 -22.80 -2.37
C ASP A 45 -13.28 -21.40 -1.83
N PHE A 46 -12.44 -20.67 -2.56
CA PHE A 46 -12.01 -19.30 -2.25
C PHE A 46 -12.90 -18.24 -2.89
N SER A 47 -14.10 -18.60 -3.36
CA SER A 47 -15.06 -17.68 -3.96
C SER A 47 -15.36 -16.45 -3.10
N ASP A 48 -15.37 -16.60 -1.76
CA ASP A 48 -15.53 -15.48 -0.83
C ASP A 48 -14.41 -14.45 -0.96
N LEU A 49 -13.17 -14.90 -1.16
CA LEU A 49 -12.00 -14.04 -1.36
C LEU A 49 -11.97 -13.44 -2.76
N ASP A 50 -12.43 -14.17 -3.77
CA ASP A 50 -12.55 -13.67 -5.14
C ASP A 50 -13.52 -12.49 -5.24
N LEU A 51 -14.64 -12.54 -4.50
CA LEU A 51 -15.64 -11.47 -4.43
C LEU A 51 -15.10 -10.16 -3.87
N LEU A 52 -14.02 -10.20 -3.08
CA LEU A 52 -13.40 -9.01 -2.50
C LEU A 52 -12.51 -8.27 -3.51
N HIS A 53 -12.14 -8.92 -4.61
CA HIS A 53 -11.31 -8.34 -5.67
C HIS A 53 -10.01 -7.67 -5.18
N PHE A 54 -9.47 -8.11 -4.03
CA PHE A 54 -8.21 -7.59 -3.49
C PHE A 54 -6.99 -8.18 -4.21
N PHE A 55 -7.14 -9.33 -4.88
CA PHE A 55 -6.10 -9.99 -5.67
C PHE A 55 -6.74 -10.54 -6.94
N THR A 56 -6.35 -10.04 -8.12
CA THR A 56 -6.99 -10.41 -9.41
C THR A 56 -5.98 -10.33 -10.55
N LEU A 57 -6.02 -11.26 -11.50
CA LEU A 57 -5.22 -11.18 -12.73
C LEU A 57 -5.85 -10.22 -13.75
N GLN A 58 -5.07 -9.27 -14.28
CA GLN A 58 -5.53 -8.27 -15.24
C GLN A 58 -4.42 -7.95 -16.24
N GLY A 59 -4.72 -7.87 -17.53
CA GLY A 59 -3.80 -7.37 -18.56
C GLY A 59 -2.36 -7.91 -18.55
N SER A 60 -1.47 -7.11 -19.14
CA SER A 60 -0.01 -7.30 -19.11
C SER A 60 0.74 -5.96 -19.08
N ASP A 61 1.96 -5.97 -18.53
CA ASP A 61 2.87 -4.82 -18.62
C ASP A 61 3.48 -4.68 -20.04
N LYS A 62 4.23 -3.61 -20.29
CA LYS A 62 4.87 -3.37 -21.60
C LYS A 62 5.95 -4.39 -21.94
N SER A 63 6.47 -5.12 -20.96
CA SER A 63 7.42 -6.22 -21.13
C SER A 63 6.72 -7.56 -21.41
N GLY A 64 5.38 -7.60 -21.38
CA GLY A 64 4.57 -8.78 -21.64
C GLY A 64 4.31 -9.65 -20.41
N ASN A 65 4.71 -9.23 -19.20
CA ASN A 65 4.43 -9.96 -17.97
C ASN A 65 2.95 -9.79 -17.61
N ARG A 66 2.28 -10.88 -17.24
CA ARG A 66 0.90 -10.82 -16.75
C ARG A 66 0.84 -10.07 -15.41
N ILE A 67 -0.16 -9.22 -15.20
CA ILE A 67 -0.25 -8.42 -13.97
C ILE A 67 -1.24 -9.04 -13.00
N PHE A 68 -0.79 -9.38 -11.79
CA PHE A 68 -1.70 -9.53 -10.66
C PHE A 68 -1.86 -8.18 -9.96
N ARG A 69 -3.08 -7.67 -9.98
CA ARG A 69 -3.50 -6.47 -9.24
C ARG A 69 -3.78 -6.86 -7.79
N VAL A 70 -3.12 -6.18 -6.86
CA VAL A 70 -3.30 -6.32 -5.42
C VAL A 70 -3.77 -4.98 -4.84
N VAL A 71 -4.95 -4.95 -4.21
CA VAL A 71 -5.49 -3.74 -3.56
C VAL A 71 -5.54 -3.94 -2.06
N GLY A 72 -4.58 -3.33 -1.34
CA GLY A 72 -4.45 -3.55 0.11
C GLY A 72 -5.70 -3.19 0.89
N LYS A 73 -6.35 -2.06 0.54
CA LYS A 73 -7.58 -1.59 1.22
C LYS A 73 -8.70 -2.64 1.28
N TYR A 74 -8.77 -3.53 0.28
CA TYR A 74 -9.84 -4.53 0.15
C TYR A 74 -9.55 -5.82 0.94
N PHE A 75 -8.35 -5.97 1.51
CA PHE A 75 -8.02 -7.17 2.27
C PHE A 75 -8.64 -7.12 3.68
N PRO A 76 -9.42 -8.12 4.11
CA PRO A 76 -10.11 -8.08 5.40
C PRO A 76 -9.26 -8.80 6.47
N ALA A 77 -8.25 -8.10 6.99
CA ALA A 77 -7.22 -8.69 7.84
C ALA A 77 -7.75 -9.29 9.16
N ARG A 78 -8.92 -8.84 9.63
CA ARG A 78 -9.53 -9.31 10.88
C ARG A 78 -10.19 -10.69 10.78
N VAL A 79 -10.52 -11.15 9.57
CA VAL A 79 -11.32 -12.37 9.36
C VAL A 79 -10.61 -13.42 8.52
N VAL A 80 -9.61 -13.05 7.73
CA VAL A 80 -8.84 -13.99 6.91
C VAL A 80 -7.55 -14.37 7.62
N SER A 81 -7.38 -15.66 7.93
CA SER A 81 -6.15 -16.19 8.51
C SER A 81 -4.99 -16.16 7.50
N ALA A 82 -3.77 -16.09 8.01
CA ALA A 82 -2.56 -16.13 7.19
C ALA A 82 -2.48 -17.40 6.32
N GLU A 83 -2.82 -18.56 6.89
CA GLU A 83 -2.84 -19.84 6.19
C GLU A 83 -3.83 -19.86 5.02
N ARG A 84 -5.06 -19.37 5.25
CA ARG A 84 -6.09 -19.28 4.22
C ARG A 84 -5.65 -18.36 3.08
N LEU A 85 -5.10 -17.18 3.42
CA LEU A 85 -4.55 -16.25 2.43
C LEU A 85 -3.42 -16.88 1.61
N LYS A 86 -2.51 -17.60 2.26
CA LYS A 86 -1.39 -18.28 1.59
C LYS A 86 -1.88 -19.30 0.57
N LYS A 87 -2.80 -20.19 0.97
CA LYS A 87 -3.38 -21.20 0.08
C LYS A 87 -4.11 -20.54 -1.10
N TYR A 88 -4.89 -19.50 -0.85
CA TYR A 88 -5.59 -18.74 -1.88
C TYR A 88 -4.64 -18.15 -2.92
N ILE A 89 -3.60 -17.43 -2.47
CA ILE A 89 -2.63 -16.81 -3.38
C ILE A 89 -1.94 -17.87 -4.25
N PHE A 90 -1.51 -18.97 -3.63
CA PHE A 90 -0.85 -20.06 -4.34
C PHE A 90 -1.76 -20.68 -5.40
N GLN A 91 -3.01 -21.02 -5.05
CA GLN A 91 -3.96 -21.59 -5.99
C GLN A 91 -4.31 -20.60 -7.11
N LYS A 92 -4.55 -19.33 -6.78
CA LYS A 92 -4.92 -18.32 -7.77
C LYS A 92 -3.81 -18.06 -8.78
N ILE A 93 -2.55 -17.98 -8.33
CA ILE A 93 -1.41 -17.87 -9.24
C ILE A 93 -1.30 -19.12 -10.13
N SER A 94 -1.39 -20.30 -9.53
CA SER A 94 -1.23 -21.56 -10.26
C SER A 94 -2.34 -21.78 -11.29
N ASN A 95 -3.57 -21.39 -10.99
CA ASN A 95 -4.73 -21.59 -11.86
C ASN A 95 -4.84 -20.53 -12.95
N GLU A 96 -4.69 -19.24 -12.62
CA GLU A 96 -4.89 -18.15 -13.58
C GLU A 96 -3.63 -17.81 -14.38
N CYS A 97 -2.44 -18.14 -13.84
CA CYS A 97 -1.15 -17.90 -14.48
C CYS A 97 -0.24 -19.14 -14.29
N PRO A 98 -0.54 -20.27 -14.94
CA PRO A 98 0.27 -21.50 -14.81
C PRO A 98 1.67 -21.36 -15.41
N GLU A 99 1.83 -20.54 -16.44
CA GLU A 99 3.07 -20.38 -17.20
C GLU A 99 3.43 -18.92 -17.46
N GLY A 100 4.69 -18.68 -17.81
CA GLY A 100 5.19 -17.36 -18.20
C GLY A 100 5.48 -16.40 -17.04
N PRO A 101 6.22 -15.31 -17.30
CA PRO A 101 6.54 -14.33 -16.27
C PRO A 101 5.32 -13.49 -15.89
N PHE A 102 5.29 -13.03 -14.64
CA PHE A 102 4.25 -12.15 -14.14
C PHE A 102 4.84 -11.07 -13.24
N CYS A 103 4.06 -10.01 -13.02
CA CYS A 103 4.38 -8.94 -12.09
C CYS A 103 3.21 -8.68 -11.14
N LEU A 104 3.50 -8.04 -10.01
CA LEU A 104 2.49 -7.61 -9.05
C LEU A 104 2.35 -6.09 -9.12
N VAL A 105 1.12 -5.61 -9.14
CA VAL A 105 0.80 -4.19 -8.93
C VAL A 105 0.11 -4.06 -7.58
N TYR A 106 0.87 -3.67 -6.55
CA TYR A 106 0.36 -3.52 -5.19
C TYR A 106 0.02 -2.07 -4.88
N MET A 107 -1.27 -1.81 -4.68
CA MET A 107 -1.82 -0.50 -4.33
C MET A 107 -1.94 -0.36 -2.81
N HIS A 108 -1.12 0.52 -2.24
CA HIS A 108 -1.04 0.73 -0.80
C HIS A 108 -1.83 1.94 -0.29
N SER A 109 -2.47 2.69 -1.19
CA SER A 109 -3.28 3.85 -0.82
C SER A 109 -4.28 3.48 0.28
N THR A 110 -4.33 4.29 1.34
CA THR A 110 -5.27 4.11 2.47
C THR A 110 -5.19 2.76 3.20
N VAL A 111 -4.08 2.03 3.07
CA VAL A 111 -3.84 0.81 3.84
C VAL A 111 -3.56 1.17 5.30
N GLN A 112 -4.30 0.53 6.20
CA GLN A 112 -4.14 0.63 7.65
C GLN A 112 -3.70 -0.71 8.21
N LYS A 113 -2.61 -0.70 8.98
CA LYS A 113 -1.97 -1.91 9.50
C LYS A 113 -2.94 -2.80 10.29
N ASP A 114 -3.79 -2.20 11.11
CA ASP A 114 -4.65 -2.91 12.08
C ASP A 114 -6.05 -3.23 11.52
N GLU A 115 -6.30 -2.93 10.24
CA GLU A 115 -7.60 -3.13 9.60
C GLU A 115 -7.51 -4.00 8.34
N ASN A 116 -6.62 -3.63 7.41
CA ASN A 116 -6.63 -4.17 6.05
C ASN A 116 -5.24 -4.56 5.53
N SER A 117 -4.30 -4.84 6.43
CA SER A 117 -2.97 -5.33 6.07
C SER A 117 -2.69 -6.67 6.72
N PRO A 118 -2.24 -7.70 5.96
CA PRO A 118 -1.72 -8.91 6.57
C PRO A 118 -0.39 -8.67 7.29
N GLY A 119 0.28 -7.53 7.04
CA GLY A 119 1.57 -7.22 7.62
C GLY A 119 2.75 -7.91 6.93
N ILE A 120 3.94 -7.33 7.11
CA ILE A 120 5.15 -7.75 6.39
C ILE A 120 5.60 -9.18 6.73
N THR A 121 5.36 -9.64 7.97
CA THR A 121 5.73 -10.99 8.41
C THR A 121 4.91 -12.05 7.68
N ILE A 122 3.59 -11.85 7.54
CA ILE A 122 2.72 -12.77 6.81
C ILE A 122 3.05 -12.74 5.31
N LEU A 123 3.27 -11.56 4.73
CA LEU A 123 3.67 -11.43 3.32
C LEU A 123 5.01 -12.13 3.03
N ARG A 124 5.99 -11.97 3.93
CA ARG A 124 7.28 -12.68 3.86
C ARG A 124 7.06 -14.18 3.91
N TRP A 125 6.28 -14.67 4.86
CA TRP A 125 6.02 -16.08 5.02
C TRP A 125 5.34 -16.69 3.78
N ILE A 126 4.36 -15.99 3.20
CA ILE A 126 3.73 -16.40 1.94
C ILE A 126 4.79 -16.50 0.84
N TYR A 127 5.63 -15.48 0.66
CA TYR A 127 6.66 -15.50 -0.37
C TYR A 127 7.69 -16.61 -0.18
N GLU A 128 8.18 -16.82 1.05
CA GLU A 128 9.19 -17.85 1.34
C GLU A 128 8.68 -19.26 1.02
N ASP A 129 7.40 -19.53 1.29
CA ASP A 129 6.74 -20.81 1.06
C ASP A 129 6.30 -21.05 -0.39
N LEU A 130 6.30 -20.01 -1.25
CA LEU A 130 6.02 -20.19 -2.68
C LEU A 130 7.11 -21.10 -3.31
N PRO A 131 6.73 -22.01 -4.22
CA PRO A 131 7.69 -22.80 -4.99
C PRO A 131 8.69 -21.93 -5.76
N SER A 132 9.91 -22.43 -5.95
CA SER A 132 10.98 -21.75 -6.69
C SER A 132 10.53 -21.28 -8.07
N GLU A 133 9.74 -22.09 -8.75
CA GLU A 133 9.27 -21.86 -10.10
C GLU A 133 8.37 -20.62 -10.16
N ILE A 134 7.51 -20.42 -9.17
CA ILE A 134 6.66 -19.23 -9.06
C ILE A 134 7.51 -18.00 -8.69
N LYS A 135 8.46 -18.16 -7.77
CA LYS A 135 9.35 -17.07 -7.35
C LYS A 135 10.21 -16.56 -8.50
N GLU A 136 10.73 -17.44 -9.35
CA GLU A 136 11.54 -17.09 -10.52
C GLU A 136 10.73 -16.39 -11.60
N ARG A 137 9.45 -16.76 -11.76
CA ARG A 137 8.52 -16.15 -12.72
C ARG A 137 8.07 -14.75 -12.32
N LEU A 138 8.01 -14.44 -11.02
CA LEU A 138 7.77 -13.08 -10.54
C LEU A 138 8.92 -12.15 -10.95
N GLN A 139 8.69 -11.20 -11.85
CA GLN A 139 9.72 -10.29 -12.35
C GLN A 139 9.81 -9.00 -11.54
N VAL A 140 8.67 -8.34 -11.31
CA VAL A 140 8.60 -7.02 -10.67
C VAL A 140 7.40 -6.95 -9.72
N VAL A 141 7.56 -6.18 -8.65
CA VAL A 141 6.50 -5.75 -7.75
C VAL A 141 6.43 -4.22 -7.78
N TYR A 142 5.47 -3.68 -8.52
CA TYR A 142 5.16 -2.26 -8.51
C TYR A 142 4.43 -1.92 -7.21
N PHE A 143 5.10 -1.23 -6.30
CA PHE A 143 4.56 -0.82 -5.01
C PHE A 143 4.09 0.63 -5.10
N ILE A 144 2.78 0.81 -5.28
CA ILE A 144 2.13 2.10 -5.52
C ILE A 144 1.79 2.78 -4.19
N HIS A 145 2.15 4.06 -4.11
CA HIS A 145 2.00 4.95 -2.95
C HIS A 145 2.58 4.36 -1.65
N PRO A 146 3.85 3.93 -1.65
CA PRO A 146 4.47 3.45 -0.43
C PRO A 146 4.67 4.63 0.53
N GLY A 147 4.07 4.55 1.71
CA GLY A 147 4.24 5.57 2.75
C GLY A 147 5.67 5.58 3.32
N LEU A 148 6.01 6.64 4.04
CA LEU A 148 7.32 6.76 4.70
C LEU A 148 7.64 5.59 5.63
N ARG A 149 6.67 5.10 6.42
CA ARG A 149 6.87 3.94 7.30
C ARG A 149 7.27 2.68 6.51
N SER A 150 6.56 2.35 5.43
CA SER A 150 6.91 1.19 4.59
C SER A 150 8.26 1.37 3.91
N ARG A 151 8.59 2.57 3.42
CA ARG A 151 9.90 2.85 2.83
C ARG A 151 11.02 2.67 3.85
N LEU A 152 10.85 3.18 5.07
CA LEU A 152 11.83 3.05 6.14
C LEU A 152 12.03 1.59 6.55
N VAL A 153 10.95 0.83 6.71
CA VAL A 153 11.02 -0.60 7.04
C VAL A 153 11.71 -1.39 5.93
N ILE A 154 11.40 -1.15 4.65
CA ILE A 154 12.07 -1.86 3.56
C ILE A 154 13.53 -1.41 3.41
N ALA A 155 13.84 -0.12 3.61
CA ALA A 155 15.21 0.37 3.56
C ALA A 155 16.09 -0.22 4.68
N THR A 156 15.55 -0.36 5.88
CA THR A 156 16.29 -0.83 7.07
C THR A 156 16.31 -2.36 7.19
N LEU A 157 15.17 -3.01 6.97
CA LEU A 157 14.98 -4.45 7.20
C LEU A 157 14.69 -5.23 5.91
N GLY A 158 14.48 -4.58 4.77
CA GLY A 158 14.06 -5.24 3.54
C GLY A 158 15.04 -6.31 3.07
N ARG A 159 16.35 -6.11 3.20
CA ARG A 159 17.35 -7.15 2.85
C ARG A 159 17.24 -8.41 3.71
N LEU A 160 16.76 -8.29 4.95
CA LEU A 160 16.56 -9.41 5.87
C LEU A 160 15.20 -10.08 5.69
N LEU A 161 14.16 -9.27 5.45
CA LEU A 161 12.77 -9.76 5.37
C LEU A 161 12.36 -10.19 3.95
N LEU A 162 12.99 -9.65 2.91
CA LEU A 162 12.60 -9.86 1.52
C LEU A 162 13.72 -10.60 0.77
N THR A 163 13.99 -11.81 1.25
CA THR A 163 15.05 -12.71 0.76
C THR A 163 14.69 -13.30 -0.62
N GLY A 164 15.55 -14.15 -1.19
CA GLY A 164 15.28 -14.82 -2.46
C GLY A 164 15.13 -13.86 -3.65
N GLY A 165 15.81 -12.71 -3.61
CA GLY A 165 15.77 -11.70 -4.66
C GLY A 165 14.55 -10.78 -4.65
N LEU A 166 13.56 -10.99 -3.76
CA LEU A 166 12.33 -10.18 -3.74
C LEU A 166 12.61 -8.71 -3.52
N TYR A 167 13.55 -8.37 -2.61
CA TYR A 167 13.97 -6.98 -2.37
C TYR A 167 14.34 -6.24 -3.66
N TRP A 168 15.01 -6.91 -4.59
CA TRP A 168 15.47 -6.32 -5.86
C TRP A 168 14.37 -6.22 -6.91
N LYS A 169 13.24 -6.92 -6.71
CA LYS A 169 12.08 -6.88 -7.61
C LYS A 169 11.11 -5.75 -7.27
N ILE A 170 11.26 -5.09 -6.12
CA ILE A 170 10.36 -4.03 -5.68
C ILE A 170 10.71 -2.71 -6.39
N MET A 171 9.73 -2.17 -7.09
CA MET A 171 9.80 -0.83 -7.70
C MET A 171 8.83 0.09 -6.98
N TYR A 172 9.35 1.16 -6.37
CA TYR A 172 8.50 2.16 -5.73
C TYR A 172 7.87 3.09 -6.77
N VAL A 173 6.54 3.16 -6.74
CA VAL A 173 5.74 4.01 -7.62
C VAL A 173 5.04 5.05 -6.75
N SER A 174 5.68 6.19 -6.57
CA SER A 174 5.14 7.28 -5.73
C SER A 174 3.93 7.99 -6.35
N ARG A 175 3.77 7.87 -7.67
CA ARG A 175 2.68 8.49 -8.45
C ARG A 175 2.25 7.57 -9.57
N LEU A 176 0.96 7.53 -9.87
CA LEU A 176 0.39 6.70 -10.95
C LEU A 176 0.97 7.06 -12.32
N GLN A 177 1.39 8.30 -12.54
CA GLN A 177 2.03 8.70 -13.80
C GLN A 177 3.24 7.83 -14.17
N TYR A 178 4.04 7.41 -13.18
CA TYR A 178 5.20 6.55 -13.39
C TYR A 178 4.80 5.10 -13.65
N LEU A 179 3.65 4.65 -13.12
CA LEU A 179 3.11 3.34 -13.46
C LEU A 179 2.83 3.25 -14.97
N TRP A 180 2.33 4.32 -15.58
CA TRP A 180 1.96 4.37 -16.99
C TRP A 180 3.17 4.37 -17.94
N GLU A 181 4.38 4.58 -17.42
CA GLU A 181 5.63 4.40 -18.15
C GLU A 181 5.94 2.90 -18.36
N GLU A 182 5.47 2.04 -17.47
CA GLU A 182 5.72 0.59 -17.46
C GLU A 182 4.50 -0.24 -17.94
N ILE A 183 3.29 0.27 -17.70
CA ILE A 183 2.02 -0.42 -17.99
C ILE A 183 1.15 0.47 -18.88
N LYS A 184 0.45 -0.10 -19.87
CA LYS A 184 -0.49 0.68 -20.69
C LYS A 184 -1.76 0.98 -19.89
N LYS A 185 -2.31 2.20 -20.05
CA LYS A 185 -3.60 2.55 -19.44
C LYS A 185 -4.69 1.58 -19.91
N GLY A 186 -5.48 1.07 -18.97
CA GLY A 186 -6.54 0.08 -19.23
C GLY A 186 -6.13 -1.38 -19.04
N GLU A 187 -4.83 -1.69 -18.94
CA GLU A 187 -4.35 -3.07 -18.63
C GLU A 187 -4.61 -3.45 -17.16
N VAL A 188 -4.59 -2.46 -16.27
CA VAL A 188 -4.88 -2.63 -14.85
C VAL A 188 -5.90 -1.59 -14.41
N GLU A 189 -6.95 -2.05 -13.73
CA GLU A 189 -7.97 -1.20 -13.12
C GLU A 189 -7.41 -0.60 -11.82
N VAL A 190 -7.47 0.72 -11.71
CA VAL A 190 -7.04 1.47 -10.53
C VAL A 190 -8.29 2.03 -9.84
N PRO A 191 -8.61 1.61 -8.60
CA PRO A 191 -9.79 2.08 -7.90
C PRO A 191 -9.82 3.60 -7.70
N ASP A 192 -11.03 4.18 -7.66
CA ASP A 192 -11.23 5.63 -7.50
C ASP A 192 -10.52 6.21 -6.27
N PHE A 193 -10.49 5.49 -5.15
CA PHE A 193 -9.79 5.98 -3.96
C PHE A 193 -8.27 6.06 -4.14
N VAL A 194 -7.68 5.25 -5.03
CA VAL A 194 -6.26 5.30 -5.37
C VAL A 194 -5.99 6.52 -6.27
N ASN A 195 -6.87 6.79 -7.24
CA ASN A 195 -6.79 7.99 -8.08
C ASN A 195 -6.96 9.26 -7.22
N ASN A 196 -7.91 9.27 -6.29
CA ASN A 196 -8.12 10.39 -5.38
C ASN A 196 -6.89 10.63 -4.49
N HIS A 197 -6.24 9.56 -4.00
CA HIS A 197 -4.98 9.67 -3.26
C HIS A 197 -3.86 10.25 -4.13
N ASP A 198 -3.70 9.77 -5.37
CA ASP A 198 -2.70 10.30 -6.32
C ASP A 198 -2.92 11.80 -6.61
N ASN A 199 -4.16 12.23 -6.81
CA ASN A 199 -4.52 13.63 -7.02
C ASN A 199 -4.15 14.52 -5.81
N VAL A 200 -4.32 14.01 -4.58
CA VAL A 200 -3.87 14.72 -3.37
C VAL A 200 -2.35 14.88 -3.38
N LEU A 201 -1.61 13.83 -3.75
CA LEU A 201 -0.15 13.86 -3.83
C LEU A 201 0.39 14.79 -4.90
N GLU A 202 -0.39 15.08 -5.95
CA GLU A 202 -0.02 16.08 -6.95
C GLU A 202 0.08 17.48 -6.36
N HIS A 203 -0.84 17.82 -5.48
CA HIS A 203 -0.93 19.14 -4.86
C HIS A 203 -0.18 19.19 -3.52
N ARG A 204 0.04 18.03 -2.89
CA ARG A 204 0.62 17.88 -1.55
C ARG A 204 1.60 16.70 -1.52
N PRO A 205 2.75 16.80 -2.22
CA PRO A 205 3.67 15.67 -2.38
C PRO A 205 4.27 15.16 -1.05
N LEU A 206 4.22 15.97 0.01
CA LEU A 206 4.75 15.62 1.32
C LEU A 206 3.78 14.82 2.20
N THR A 207 2.50 14.67 1.83
CA THR A 207 1.52 13.96 2.67
C THR A 207 1.81 12.47 2.80
N ASP A 208 2.42 11.85 1.79
CA ASP A 208 2.93 10.46 1.86
C ASP A 208 4.07 10.28 2.88
N TYR A 209 4.66 11.38 3.34
CA TYR A 209 5.66 11.43 4.40
C TYR A 209 5.07 11.75 5.78
N GLY A 210 3.75 11.84 5.91
CA GLY A 210 3.08 12.24 7.15
C GLY A 210 3.23 13.72 7.48
N ILE A 211 3.62 14.53 6.49
CA ILE A 211 3.73 15.98 6.61
C ILE A 211 2.48 16.59 5.98
N GLU A 212 1.56 17.04 6.83
CA GLU A 212 0.35 17.71 6.39
C GLU A 212 0.54 19.24 6.49
N PRO A 213 0.14 20.02 5.48
CA PRO A 213 0.10 21.47 5.60
C PRO A 213 -0.94 21.87 6.66
N ASP A 214 -0.63 22.90 7.45
CA ASP A 214 -1.53 23.41 8.48
C ASP A 214 -2.92 23.74 7.89
N PRO A 215 -4.01 23.09 8.36
CA PRO A 215 -5.35 23.33 7.83
C PRO A 215 -5.81 24.79 7.98
N PHE A 216 -5.27 25.56 8.92
CA PHE A 216 -5.66 26.95 9.14
C PHE A 216 -5.06 27.94 8.13
N HIS A 217 -3.93 27.61 7.48
CA HIS A 217 -3.27 28.48 6.50
C HIS A 217 -3.79 28.30 5.06
N LEU A 218 -4.54 27.23 4.77
CA LEU A 218 -5.05 26.95 3.42
C LEU A 218 -6.25 27.83 3.02
N THR A 219 -7.00 28.33 4.00
CA THR A 219 -8.17 29.20 3.76
C THR A 219 -7.78 30.59 3.26
N GLU A 220 -6.59 31.09 3.60
CA GLU A 220 -6.10 32.39 3.14
C GLU A 220 -5.70 32.36 1.66
N VAL A 221 -5.06 31.28 1.19
CA VAL A 221 -4.53 31.18 -0.17
C VAL A 221 -5.64 31.05 -1.23
N GLN A 222 -6.81 30.52 -0.88
CA GLN A 222 -7.95 30.47 -1.81
C GLN A 222 -8.69 31.83 -1.94
N SER A 223 -8.49 32.76 -1.01
CA SER A 223 -9.21 34.04 -1.03
C SER A 223 -8.54 35.13 -1.89
N SER A 224 -7.29 34.95 -2.30
CA SER A 224 -6.50 35.95 -3.04
C SER A 224 -6.41 35.72 -4.56
N SER A 225 -7.10 34.72 -5.10
CA SER A 225 -7.06 34.38 -6.53
C SER A 225 -8.28 34.81 -7.34
N PHE A 226 -8.91 35.96 -7.05
CA PHE A 226 -9.80 36.64 -8.00
C PHE A 226 -9.85 38.16 -7.76
N SER A 227 -8.87 38.90 -8.29
CA SER A 227 -9.08 40.28 -8.77
C SER A 227 -7.93 40.73 -9.66
N LEU A 228 -7.80 40.11 -10.83
CA LEU A 228 -7.05 40.68 -11.95
C LEU A 228 -8.07 41.17 -12.99
N ASN A 229 -8.55 42.40 -12.84
CA ASN A 229 -8.96 43.34 -13.90
C ASN A 229 -9.80 44.51 -13.36
N GLN A 230 -9.56 45.71 -13.90
CA GLN A 230 -10.14 47.03 -13.60
C GLN A 230 -9.50 47.70 -12.38
N TYR A 231 -8.74 48.80 -12.50
CA TYR A 231 -9.09 50.03 -13.19
C TYR A 231 -7.85 50.68 -13.84
N GLU A 232 -7.85 50.70 -15.18
CA GLU A 232 -7.17 51.72 -15.95
C GLU A 232 -8.22 52.80 -16.25
N ASN A 233 -7.94 54.03 -15.80
CA ASN A 233 -8.41 55.34 -16.30
C ASN A 233 -8.73 56.33 -15.17
N ARG A 234 -8.31 57.59 -15.42
CA ARG A 234 -8.65 58.87 -14.74
C ARG A 234 -7.83 59.15 -13.46
N TRP A 235 -6.94 60.14 -13.41
CA TRP A 235 -7.03 61.50 -13.95
C TRP A 235 -5.66 62.14 -14.21
N VAL A 236 -5.61 62.87 -15.33
CA VAL A 236 -4.75 64.03 -15.58
C VAL A 236 -5.45 65.24 -14.97
N SER A 237 -4.74 65.99 -14.11
CA SER A 237 -4.69 67.46 -13.99
C SER A 237 -3.85 67.85 -12.78
#